data_AF-A0A532DCS0-F1
#
_entry.id   AF-A0A532DCS0-F1
#
_cell.length_a   1.000
_cell.length_b   1.000
_cell.length_c   1.000
_cell.angle_alpha   90.00
_cell.angle_beta   90.00
_cell.angle_gamma   90.00
#
_symmetry.space_group_name_H-M   'P 1'
#
loop_
_entity.id
_entity.type
_entity.pdbx_description
1 polymer ?
#
loop_
_entity_poly.entity_id
_entity_poly.type
_entity_poly.pdbx_seq_one_letter_code
_entity_poly.pdbx_strand_id
1 'polypeptide(L)'
;MATTTTEQIDVTAALVRLYVFLAQYLDRCFDEAARKSYPDAELQGHLTETRRQLMEILAVNPVVKKKLSEDCDRILALGAACLKDGAADAKMRETIQSERAILRNKTLALSDLVAVFRAMA
;
A
#
# COMPACT_ATOMS: atom_id res chain seq x y z
N MET A 1 18.79 17.21 9.34
CA MET A 1 19.81 16.63 8.44
C MET A 1 19.22 16.64 7.04
N ALA A 2 19.95 17.12 6.04
CA ALA A 2 19.48 17.06 4.66
C ALA A 2 19.44 15.59 4.23
N THR A 3 18.28 15.09 3.81
CA THR A 3 18.16 13.74 3.26
C THR A 3 18.97 13.65 1.98
N THR A 4 19.76 12.59 1.84
CA THR A 4 20.49 12.34 0.58
C THR A 4 19.51 11.93 -0.52
N THR A 5 19.85 12.15 -1.79
CA THR A 5 19.02 11.69 -2.92
C THR A 5 18.73 10.19 -2.85
N THR A 6 19.70 9.40 -2.34
CA THR A 6 19.54 7.97 -2.09
C THR A 6 18.44 7.67 -1.05
N GLU A 7 18.45 8.36 0.08
CA GLU A 7 17.41 8.22 1.10
C GLU A 7 16.03 8.60 0.56
N GLN A 8 15.95 9.66 -0.26
CA GLN A 8 14.69 10.06 -0.90
C GLN A 8 14.16 8.97 -1.85
N ILE A 9 15.05 8.35 -2.65
CA ILE A 9 14.70 7.21 -3.51
C ILE A 9 14.19 6.04 -2.68
N ASP A 10 14.89 5.67 -1.61
CA ASP A 10 14.57 4.50 -0.79
C ASP A 10 13.22 4.66 -0.07
N VAL A 11 12.98 5.82 0.53
CA VAL A 11 11.71 6.13 1.21
C VAL A 11 10.54 6.15 0.21
N THR A 12 10.72 6.80 -0.94
CA THR A 12 9.67 6.87 -1.96
C THR A 12 9.39 5.49 -2.55
N ALA A 13 10.43 4.69 -2.79
CA ALA A 13 10.28 3.31 -3.25
C ALA A 13 9.61 2.41 -2.19
N ALA A 14 9.88 2.61 -0.90
CA ALA A 14 9.19 1.90 0.18
C ALA A 14 7.68 2.25 0.21
N LEU A 15 7.31 3.52 0.00
CA LEU A 15 5.91 3.93 -0.13
C LEU A 15 5.23 3.27 -1.34
N VAL A 16 5.91 3.22 -2.49
CA VAL A 16 5.41 2.50 -3.68
C VAL A 16 5.14 1.03 -3.35
N ARG A 17 6.12 0.34 -2.72
CA ARG A 17 5.95 -1.07 -2.32
C ARG A 17 4.76 -1.28 -1.39
N LEU A 18 4.60 -0.40 -0.39
CA LEU A 18 3.46 -0.48 0.53
C LEU A 18 2.11 -0.39 -0.21
N TYR A 19 1.94 0.58 -1.11
CA TYR A 19 0.70 0.72 -1.86
C TYR A 19 0.45 -0.43 -2.83
N VAL A 20 1.51 -1.02 -3.42
CA VAL A 20 1.40 -2.24 -4.22
C VAL A 20 0.91 -3.41 -3.36
N PHE A 21 1.48 -3.61 -2.17
CA PHE A 21 1.02 -4.69 -1.26
C PHE A 21 -0.43 -4.49 -0.81
N LEU A 22 -0.83 -3.24 -0.53
CA LEU A 22 -2.23 -2.91 -0.20
C LEU A 22 -3.18 -3.20 -1.37
N ALA A 23 -2.77 -2.92 -2.60
CA ALA A 23 -3.56 -3.23 -3.79
C ALA A 23 -3.68 -4.75 -3.97
N GLN A 24 -2.56 -5.49 -3.87
CA GLN A 24 -2.56 -6.96 -3.94
C GLN A 24 -3.43 -7.59 -2.86
N TYR A 25 -3.47 -7.00 -1.65
CA TYR A 25 -4.34 -7.44 -0.58
C TYR A 25 -5.82 -7.29 -0.96
N LEU A 26 -6.20 -6.17 -1.57
CA LEU A 26 -7.57 -5.96 -2.08
C LEU A 26 -7.90 -6.82 -3.30
N ASP A 27 -6.93 -7.17 -4.15
CA ASP A 27 -7.16 -7.99 -5.34
C ASP A 27 -7.66 -9.39 -4.98
N ARG A 28 -7.22 -9.92 -3.83
CA ARG A 28 -7.66 -11.21 -3.28
C ARG A 28 -9.14 -11.25 -2.90
N CYS A 29 -9.80 -10.11 -2.79
CA CYS A 29 -11.26 -10.06 -2.65
C CYS A 29 -12.00 -10.57 -3.87
N PHE A 30 -11.41 -10.42 -5.06
CA PHE A 30 -12.06 -10.68 -6.33
C PHE A 30 -11.49 -11.88 -7.07
N ASP A 31 -10.25 -12.26 -6.75
CA ASP A 31 -9.51 -13.23 -7.53
C ASP A 31 -9.03 -14.41 -6.66
N GLU A 32 -9.63 -15.57 -6.87
CA GLU A 32 -9.16 -16.83 -6.26
C GLU A 32 -7.79 -17.25 -6.79
N ALA A 33 -7.40 -16.85 -8.02
CA ALA A 33 -6.06 -17.09 -8.54
C ALA A 33 -5.03 -16.23 -7.82
N ALA A 34 -5.35 -14.99 -7.44
CA ALA A 34 -4.52 -14.14 -6.59
C ALA A 34 -4.33 -14.69 -5.17
N ARG A 35 -5.28 -15.51 -4.68
CA ARG A 35 -5.12 -16.26 -3.42
C ARG A 35 -4.19 -17.47 -3.56
N LYS A 36 -4.07 -18.04 -4.76
CA LYS A 36 -3.23 -19.21 -5.06
C LYS A 36 -1.80 -18.85 -5.46
N SER A 37 -1.60 -17.72 -6.16
CA SER A 37 -0.30 -17.33 -6.72
C SER A 37 0.66 -16.74 -5.70
N TYR A 38 0.14 -16.15 -4.62
CA TYR A 38 0.96 -15.57 -3.56
C TYR A 38 0.38 -15.95 -2.19
N PRO A 39 1.13 -16.63 -1.30
CA PRO A 39 0.64 -17.04 0.00
C PRO A 39 0.18 -15.85 0.86
N ASP A 40 -0.89 -16.03 1.63
CA ASP A 40 -1.47 -14.96 2.43
C ASP A 40 -0.52 -14.44 3.50
N ALA A 41 0.16 -15.39 4.17
CA ALA A 41 1.16 -15.11 5.20
C ALA A 41 2.36 -14.31 4.69
N GLU A 42 2.80 -14.55 3.45
CA GLU A 42 3.96 -13.85 2.88
C GLU A 42 3.62 -12.39 2.57
N LEU A 43 2.48 -12.15 1.90
CA LEU A 43 2.00 -10.79 1.66
C LEU A 43 1.80 -10.01 2.97
N GLN A 44 1.17 -10.65 3.96
CA GLN A 44 0.91 -10.02 5.24
C GLN A 44 2.21 -9.72 6.00
N GLY A 45 3.21 -10.59 5.89
CA GLY A 45 4.55 -10.35 6.41
C GLY A 45 5.21 -9.14 5.77
N HIS A 46 5.26 -9.08 4.44
CA HIS A 46 5.83 -7.93 3.72
C HIS A 46 5.09 -6.63 3.98
N LEU A 47 3.75 -6.67 4.03
CA LEU A 47 2.94 -5.50 4.32
C LEU A 47 3.21 -4.98 5.74
N THR A 48 3.27 -5.88 6.73
CA THR A 48 3.54 -5.54 8.13
C THR A 48 4.92 -4.92 8.27
N GLU A 49 5.94 -5.55 7.69
CA GLU A 49 7.31 -5.06 7.78
C GLU A 49 7.50 -3.72 7.05
N THR A 50 6.97 -3.59 5.82
CA THR A 50 7.04 -2.34 5.05
C THR A 50 6.30 -1.21 5.77
N ARG A 51 5.11 -1.49 6.32
CA ARG A 51 4.36 -0.51 7.13
C ARG A 51 5.17 -0.09 8.35
N ARG A 52 5.75 -1.03 9.10
CA ARG A 52 6.56 -0.76 10.29
C ARG A 52 7.73 0.18 9.97
N GLN A 53 8.52 -0.15 8.96
CA GLN A 53 9.66 0.66 8.52
C GLN A 53 9.23 2.09 8.14
N LEU A 54 8.16 2.24 7.36
CA LEU A 54 7.63 3.56 6.98
C LEU A 54 7.11 4.36 8.17
N MET A 55 6.48 3.73 9.16
CA MET A 55 6.00 4.41 10.36
C MET A 55 7.13 4.94 11.26
N GLU A 56 8.29 4.30 11.21
CA GLU A 56 9.52 4.74 11.87
C GLU A 56 10.13 5.93 11.12
N ILE A 57 10.32 5.81 9.81
CA ILE A 57 10.84 6.89 8.95
C ILE A 57 9.96 8.15 9.04
N LEU A 58 8.64 7.98 9.03
CA LEU A 58 7.68 9.09 9.10
C LEU A 58 7.47 9.64 10.51
N ALA A 59 8.16 9.13 11.54
CA ALA A 59 8.03 9.65 12.91
C ALA A 59 8.37 11.16 13.00
N VAL A 60 9.24 11.66 12.13
CA VAL A 60 9.59 13.09 12.02
C VAL A 60 8.51 13.94 11.35
N ASN A 61 7.51 13.33 10.70
CA ASN A 61 6.37 14.00 10.09
C ASN A 61 5.05 13.37 10.57
N PRO A 62 4.50 13.82 11.70
CA PRO A 62 3.33 13.21 12.33
C PRO A 62 2.08 13.30 11.45
N VAL A 63 1.98 14.32 10.59
CA VAL A 63 0.83 14.49 9.69
C VAL A 63 0.82 13.41 8.61
N VAL A 64 1.96 13.17 7.96
CA VAL A 64 2.07 12.14 6.92
C VAL A 64 1.98 10.74 7.54
N LYS A 65 2.60 10.54 8.70
CA LYS A 65 2.49 9.28 9.45
C LYS A 65 1.04 8.93 9.77
N LYS A 66 0.27 9.89 10.30
CA LYS A 66 -1.14 9.69 10.64
C LYS A 66 -1.96 9.30 9.39
N LYS A 67 -1.81 10.07 8.30
CA LYS A 67 -2.51 9.78 7.03
C LYS A 67 -2.20 8.39 6.50
N LEU A 68 -0.92 7.99 6.51
CA LEU A 68 -0.52 6.67 6.03
C LEU A 68 -1.11 5.56 6.91
N SER A 69 -1.15 5.75 8.24
CA SER A 69 -1.77 4.77 9.13
C SER A 69 -3.26 4.62 8.87
N GLU A 70 -3.98 5.74 8.76
CA GLU A 70 -5.42 5.75 8.47
C GLU A 70 -5.74 5.07 7.14
N ASP A 71 -4.91 5.29 6.10
CA ASP A 71 -5.05 4.61 4.82
C ASP A 71 -4.82 3.10 4.96
N CYS A 72 -3.75 2.67 5.64
CA CYS A 72 -3.49 1.25 5.89
C CYS A 72 -4.64 0.60 6.67
N ASP A 73 -5.10 1.23 7.75
CA ASP A 73 -6.14 0.67 8.62
C ASP A 73 -7.47 0.54 7.87
N ARG A 74 -7.82 1.56 7.06
CA ARG A 74 -9.02 1.53 6.21
C ARG A 74 -8.99 0.39 5.19
N ILE A 75 -7.87 0.22 4.48
CA ILE A 75 -7.72 -0.82 3.45
C ILE A 75 -7.69 -2.22 4.06
N LEU A 76 -6.96 -2.40 5.16
CA LEU A 76 -6.88 -3.68 5.86
C LEU A 76 -8.24 -4.10 6.42
N ALA A 77 -8.98 -3.16 7.03
CA ALA A 77 -10.33 -3.42 7.50
C ALA A 77 -11.27 -3.80 6.35
N LEU A 78 -11.17 -3.11 5.21
CA LEU A 78 -11.99 -3.39 4.03
C LEU A 78 -11.72 -4.78 3.44
N GLY A 79 -10.45 -5.15 3.27
CA GLY A 79 -10.11 -6.49 2.77
C GLY A 79 -10.50 -7.60 3.76
N ALA A 80 -10.33 -7.38 5.07
CA ALA A 80 -10.78 -8.34 6.08
C ALA A 80 -12.29 -8.55 6.07
N ALA A 81 -13.09 -7.48 5.97
CA ALA A 81 -14.54 -7.56 5.88
C ALA A 81 -14.98 -8.34 4.63
N CYS A 82 -14.36 -8.03 3.50
CA CYS A 82 -14.59 -8.71 2.22
C CYS A 82 -14.24 -10.21 2.24
N LEU A 83 -13.13 -10.60 2.87
CA LEU A 83 -12.74 -12.01 3.02
C LEU A 83 -13.67 -12.79 3.94
N LYS A 84 -14.27 -12.13 4.94
CA LYS A 84 -15.16 -12.73 5.92
C LYS A 84 -16.59 -12.92 5.41
N ASP A 85 -17.18 -11.88 4.83
CA ASP A 85 -18.60 -11.87 4.43
C ASP A 85 -18.80 -12.31 2.97
N GLY A 86 -17.69 -12.57 2.26
CA GLY A 86 -17.67 -12.85 0.83
C GLY A 86 -17.94 -11.60 0.01
N ALA A 87 -17.32 -11.52 -1.17
CA ALA A 87 -17.48 -10.38 -2.07
C ALA A 87 -18.89 -10.29 -2.72
N ALA A 88 -19.96 -10.79 -2.09
CA ALA A 88 -21.30 -10.81 -2.68
C ALA A 88 -22.01 -9.45 -2.62
N ASP A 89 -21.62 -8.56 -1.70
CA ASP A 89 -22.20 -7.22 -1.58
C ASP A 89 -21.64 -6.27 -2.66
N ALA A 90 -22.53 -5.78 -3.53
CA ALA A 90 -22.18 -4.84 -4.61
C ALA A 90 -21.56 -3.55 -4.07
N LYS A 91 -22.02 -3.07 -2.91
CA LYS A 91 -21.49 -1.86 -2.27
C LYS A 91 -20.06 -2.07 -1.76
N MET A 92 -19.79 -3.23 -1.16
CA MET A 92 -18.43 -3.64 -0.78
C MET A 92 -17.51 -3.68 -2.01
N ARG A 93 -17.96 -4.27 -3.12
CA ARG A 93 -17.17 -4.32 -4.37
C ARG A 93 -16.85 -2.94 -4.91
N GLU A 94 -17.83 -2.05 -4.97
CA GLU A 94 -17.64 -0.67 -5.42
C GLU A 94 -16.63 0.07 -4.53
N THR A 95 -16.75 -0.10 -3.20
CA THR A 95 -15.82 0.50 -2.24
C THR A 95 -14.39 0.00 -2.48
N ILE A 96 -14.19 -1.30 -2.65
CA ILE A 96 -12.86 -1.85 -2.93
C ILE A 96 -12.30 -1.35 -4.27
N GLN A 97 -13.14 -1.26 -5.32
CA GLN A 97 -12.69 -0.71 -6.60
C GLN A 97 -12.27 0.76 -6.49
N SER A 98 -12.99 1.55 -5.68
CA SER A 98 -12.64 2.94 -5.43
C SER A 98 -11.29 3.07 -4.70
N GLU A 99 -11.04 2.27 -3.67
CA GLU A 99 -9.75 2.24 -2.96
C GLU A 99 -8.62 1.74 -3.87
N ARG A 100 -8.87 0.74 -4.73
CA ARG A 100 -7.88 0.29 -5.74
C ARG A 100 -7.51 1.41 -6.70
N ALA A 101 -8.47 2.21 -7.15
CA ALA A 101 -8.19 3.36 -8.02
C ALA A 101 -7.32 4.41 -7.31
N ILE A 102 -7.61 4.69 -6.04
CA ILE A 102 -6.81 5.61 -5.21
C ILE A 102 -5.38 5.08 -5.06
N LEU A 103 -5.22 3.80 -4.71
CA LEU A 103 -3.91 3.16 -4.58
C LEU A 103 -3.13 3.20 -5.89
N ARG A 104 -3.78 2.91 -7.03
CA ARG A 104 -3.15 2.99 -8.34
C ARG A 104 -2.63 4.39 -8.64
N ASN A 105 -3.44 5.41 -8.41
CA ASN A 105 -3.03 6.80 -8.66
C ASN A 105 -1.83 7.21 -7.80
N LYS A 106 -1.83 6.85 -6.51
CA LYS A 106 -0.69 7.10 -5.60
C LYS A 106 0.57 6.37 -6.05
N THR A 107 0.44 5.09 -6.42
CA THR A 107 1.55 4.27 -6.90
C THR A 107 2.16 4.84 -8.17
N LEU A 108 1.35 5.26 -9.15
CA LEU A 108 1.85 5.88 -10.38
C LEU A 108 2.64 7.16 -10.09
N ALA A 109 2.03 8.10 -9.35
CA ALA A 109 2.67 9.37 -9.03
C ALA A 109 4.01 9.19 -8.28
N LEU A 110 4.07 8.27 -7.32
CA LEU A 110 5.30 7.99 -6.58
C LEU A 110 6.32 7.21 -7.40
N SER A 111 5.89 6.38 -8.35
CA SER A 111 6.81 5.67 -9.25
C SER A 111 7.48 6.63 -10.21
N ASP A 112 6.73 7.59 -10.76
CA ASP A 112 7.28 8.68 -11.58
C ASP A 112 8.27 9.52 -10.76
N LEU A 113 7.93 9.85 -9.52
CA LEU A 113 8.83 10.58 -8.62
C LEU A 113 10.13 9.81 -8.32
N VAL A 114 10.05 8.49 -8.08
CA VAL A 114 11.25 7.64 -7.94
C VAL A 114 12.10 7.69 -9.20
N ALA A 115 11.49 7.66 -10.39
CA ALA A 115 12.22 7.74 -11.65
C ALA A 115 12.94 9.09 -11.80
N VAL A 116 12.30 10.19 -11.43
CA VAL A 116 12.91 11.53 -11.42
C VAL A 116 14.09 11.58 -10.46
N PHE A 117 13.93 11.10 -9.21
CA PHE A 117 15.03 11.08 -8.25
C PHE A 117 16.20 10.22 -8.72
N ARG A 118 15.95 9.07 -9.35
CA ARG A 118 17.00 8.22 -9.94
C ARG A 118 17.74 8.88 -11.09
N ALA A 119 17.07 9.74 -11.88
CA ALA A 119 17.72 10.48 -12.95
C ALA A 119 18.62 11.61 -12.42
N MET A 120 18.46 12.01 -11.16
CA MET A 120 19.22 13.07 -10.50
C MET A 120 20.29 12.55 -9.52
N ALA A 121 20.32 11.24 -9.26
CA ALA A 121 21.27 10.59 -8.35
C ALA A 121 22.56 10.19 -9.08
#